data_AF-A0A4R9K8T3-F1
#
_entry.id   AF-A0A4R9K8T3-F1
#
_cell.length_a   1.000
_cell.length_b   1.000
_cell.length_c   1.000
_cell.angle_alpha   90.00
_cell.angle_beta   90.00
_cell.angle_gamma   90.00
#
_symmetry.space_group_name_H-M   'P 1'
#
loop_
_entity.id
_entity.type
_entity.pdbx_description
1 polymer ?
#
loop_
_entity_poly.entity_id
_entity_poly.type
_entity_poly.pdbx_seq_one_letter_code
_entity_poly.pdbx_strand_id
1 'polypeptide(L)'
;MYKKLILSIVPLLLLLVGAHSLFFDYEVILPEPISFSDTTDLSKVENMNPRVEVKRGIWFRVDYISYLIHELESEVLPIDTEPEETVDKLKRILIGQRILFFLILFYMILCFSAFVSHYFQAWFYLSLNRIVFALGMLWSLQQTFLQIRVLADGNSWGILGIIFFLTTFVLSIFALVFLEKGKNEPKTFETLKHSASLEEEGRAPEPTSGGSYLKLFLHFLIIIAVGILIGNFVYIPLFLLQKHYVTEFTIFIFSLLALLSGFYIYNYGKVGGEKSLSNWQNTLVSIAYLQFRFLRNGFFGLFATILVVFFVTFLFSILLLNIDLIQANTGLFTKGTEF
;
A
#
# COMPACT_ATOMS: atom_id res chain seq x y z
N MET A 1 16.56 -30.59 1.80
CA MET A 1 15.58 -30.52 0.68
C MET A 1 14.32 -29.75 1.06
N TYR A 2 13.56 -30.17 2.09
CA TYR A 2 12.29 -29.53 2.49
C TYR A 2 12.36 -28.02 2.79
N LYS A 3 13.44 -27.55 3.44
CA LYS A 3 13.60 -26.12 3.78
C LYS A 3 13.61 -25.21 2.54
N LYS A 4 14.40 -25.57 1.52
CA LYS A 4 14.53 -24.80 0.27
C LYS A 4 13.22 -24.82 -0.54
N LEU A 5 12.52 -25.95 -0.51
CA LEU A 5 11.22 -26.10 -1.15
C LEU A 5 10.18 -25.16 -0.52
N ILE A 6 10.06 -25.13 0.81
CA ILE A 6 9.12 -24.26 1.53
C ILE A 6 9.39 -22.79 1.22
N LEU A 7 10.65 -22.35 1.29
CA LEU A 7 11.04 -20.97 1.00
C LEU A 7 10.74 -20.55 -0.45
N SER A 8 10.70 -21.51 -1.39
CA SER A 8 10.39 -21.23 -2.80
C SER A 8 8.88 -21.30 -3.09
N ILE A 9 8.14 -22.19 -2.43
CA ILE A 9 6.69 -22.37 -2.67
C ILE A 9 5.86 -21.27 -2.00
N VAL A 10 6.24 -20.81 -0.80
CA VAL A 10 5.44 -19.85 -0.04
C VAL A 10 5.17 -18.54 -0.79
N PRO A 11 6.17 -17.88 -1.42
CA PRO A 11 5.87 -16.70 -2.23
C PRO A 11 4.88 -16.98 -3.38
N LEU A 12 4.89 -18.18 -3.97
CA LEU A 12 3.94 -18.56 -5.02
C LEU A 12 2.52 -18.75 -4.46
N LEU A 13 2.38 -19.37 -3.28
CA LEU A 13 1.08 -19.47 -2.59
C LEU A 13 0.54 -18.09 -2.23
N LEU A 14 1.40 -17.19 -1.74
CA LEU A 14 1.01 -15.81 -1.43
C LEU A 14 0.62 -15.01 -2.68
N LEU A 15 1.25 -15.29 -3.82
CA LEU A 15 0.83 -14.74 -5.11
C LEU A 15 -0.58 -15.22 -5.47
N LEU A 16 -0.90 -16.49 -5.23
CA LEU A 16 -2.25 -17.03 -5.42
C LEU A 16 -3.27 -16.42 -4.45
N VAL A 17 -2.89 -16.10 -3.20
CA VAL A 17 -3.73 -15.34 -2.26
C VAL A 17 -4.04 -13.94 -2.82
N GLY A 18 -3.04 -13.27 -3.38
CA GLY A 18 -3.23 -11.98 -4.05
C GLY A 18 -4.16 -12.09 -5.27
N ALA A 19 -3.93 -13.08 -6.13
CA ALA A 19 -4.78 -13.35 -7.29
C ALA A 19 -6.22 -13.66 -6.89
N HIS A 20 -6.42 -14.50 -5.87
CA HIS A 20 -7.74 -14.80 -5.32
C HIS A 20 -8.48 -13.52 -4.93
N SER A 21 -7.81 -12.58 -4.26
CA SER A 21 -8.40 -11.32 -3.82
C SER A 21 -8.76 -10.35 -4.97
N LEU A 22 -8.16 -10.51 -6.16
CA LEU A 22 -8.58 -9.75 -7.34
C LEU A 22 -9.94 -10.22 -7.88
N PHE A 23 -10.24 -11.51 -7.76
CA PHE A 23 -11.43 -12.14 -8.35
C PHE A 23 -12.57 -12.37 -7.37
N PHE A 24 -12.27 -12.53 -6.08
CA PHE A 24 -13.22 -12.81 -5.02
C PHE A 24 -13.07 -11.82 -3.88
N ASP A 25 -14.20 -11.35 -3.35
CA ASP A 25 -14.23 -10.59 -2.10
C ASP A 25 -15.33 -11.10 -1.17
N TYR A 26 -15.23 -10.74 0.11
CA TYR A 26 -16.14 -11.17 1.17
C TYR A 26 -16.71 -9.94 1.87
N GLU A 27 -18.03 -9.80 1.86
CA GLU A 27 -18.72 -8.72 2.56
C GLU A 27 -19.48 -9.27 3.75
N VAL A 28 -19.28 -8.65 4.91
CA VAL A 28 -20.02 -8.98 6.14
C VAL A 28 -21.30 -8.16 6.14
N ILE A 29 -22.42 -8.80 5.85
CA ILE A 29 -23.75 -8.19 5.93
C ILE A 29 -24.21 -8.27 7.39
N LEU A 30 -24.39 -7.11 8.01
CA LEU A 30 -25.01 -7.00 9.32
C LEU A 30 -26.53 -7.12 9.18
N PRO A 31 -27.21 -7.82 10.10
CA PRO A 31 -28.66 -7.90 10.08
C PRO A 31 -29.28 -6.51 10.23
N GLU A 32 -30.28 -6.20 9.43
CA GLU A 32 -31.06 -4.97 9.60
C GLU A 32 -31.84 -5.03 10.93
N PRO A 33 -31.91 -3.91 11.68
CA PRO A 33 -32.70 -3.87 12.91
C PRO A 33 -34.18 -4.08 12.57
N ILE A 34 -34.81 -5.07 13.22
CA ILE A 34 -36.22 -5.39 13.00
C ILE A 34 -37.07 -4.22 13.48
N SER A 35 -37.88 -3.65 12.58
CA SER A 35 -38.94 -2.73 12.98
C SER A 35 -40.07 -3.54 13.65
N PHE A 36 -40.61 -3.04 14.77
CA PHE A 36 -41.58 -3.76 15.62
C PHE A 36 -42.88 -4.22 14.91
N SER A 37 -43.10 -3.85 13.65
CA SER A 37 -44.24 -4.27 12.82
C SER A 37 -44.10 -5.64 12.14
N ASP A 38 -42.89 -6.22 12.09
CA ASP A 38 -42.58 -7.38 11.23
C ASP A 38 -42.58 -8.75 11.95
N THR A 39 -43.20 -8.85 13.13
CA THR A 39 -43.16 -10.03 14.02
C THR A 39 -43.90 -11.27 13.53
N THR A 40 -44.45 -11.26 12.31
CA THR A 40 -45.17 -12.40 11.71
C THR A 40 -44.31 -13.32 10.83
N ASP A 41 -43.11 -12.88 10.43
CA ASP A 41 -42.18 -13.68 9.62
C ASP A 41 -41.08 -14.34 10.50
N LEU A 42 -41.29 -15.59 10.91
CA LEU A 42 -40.31 -16.41 11.62
C LEU A 42 -38.97 -16.57 10.86
N SER A 43 -38.98 -16.44 9.52
CA SER A 43 -37.79 -16.46 8.66
C SER A 43 -36.90 -15.20 8.80
N LYS A 44 -37.44 -14.07 9.25
CA LYS A 44 -36.66 -12.85 9.55
C LYS A 44 -35.93 -12.97 10.90
N VAL A 45 -36.49 -13.72 11.85
CA VAL A 45 -35.86 -14.00 13.15
C VAL A 45 -34.65 -14.96 13.00
N GLU A 46 -34.68 -15.86 12.02
CA GLU A 46 -33.59 -16.80 11.72
C GLU A 46 -32.37 -16.13 11.05
N ASN A 47 -32.53 -14.90 10.53
CA ASN A 47 -31.49 -14.12 9.84
C ASN A 47 -30.79 -13.09 10.75
N MET A 48 -30.80 -13.27 12.08
CA MET A 48 -30.14 -12.35 13.03
C MET A 48 -28.62 -12.51 13.13
N ASN A 49 -28.03 -13.53 12.50
CA ASN A 49 -26.58 -13.71 12.49
C ASN A 49 -25.97 -12.95 11.30
N PRO A 50 -24.87 -12.19 11.50
CA PRO A 50 -24.27 -11.46 10.40
C PRO A 50 -23.65 -12.45 9.41
N ARG A 51 -23.99 -12.30 8.13
CA ARG A 51 -23.66 -13.26 7.05
C ARG A 51 -22.49 -12.77 6.24
N VAL A 52 -21.70 -13.68 5.70
CA VAL A 52 -20.65 -13.38 4.73
C VAL A 52 -21.11 -13.79 3.34
N GLU A 53 -21.31 -12.79 2.48
CA GLU A 53 -21.62 -13.03 1.08
C GLU A 53 -20.34 -13.00 0.24
N VAL A 54 -20.23 -13.95 -0.69
CA VAL A 54 -19.13 -13.99 -1.66
C VAL A 54 -19.49 -13.07 -2.81
N LYS A 55 -18.75 -11.97 -2.95
CA LYS A 55 -18.93 -11.00 -4.04
C LYS A 55 -17.81 -11.12 -5.06
N ARG A 56 -18.05 -10.52 -6.23
CA ARG A 56 -17.02 -10.37 -7.26
C ARG A 56 -15.91 -9.47 -6.71
N GLY A 57 -14.67 -9.85 -6.97
CA GLY A 57 -13.48 -9.19 -6.46
C GLY A 57 -13.28 -7.79 -7.01
N ILE A 58 -12.16 -7.19 -6.60
CA ILE A 58 -11.85 -5.77 -6.84
C ILE A 58 -11.85 -5.41 -8.33
N TRP A 59 -11.36 -6.31 -9.21
CA TRP A 59 -11.36 -6.06 -10.65
C TRP A 59 -12.76 -5.72 -11.17
N PHE A 60 -13.74 -6.55 -10.82
CA PHE A 60 -15.12 -6.39 -11.26
C PHE A 60 -15.82 -5.20 -10.60
N ARG A 61 -15.47 -4.87 -9.35
CA ARG A 61 -16.03 -3.69 -8.67
C ARG A 61 -15.57 -2.39 -9.31
N VAL A 62 -14.28 -2.29 -9.67
CA VAL A 62 -13.75 -1.11 -10.36
C VAL A 62 -14.47 -0.91 -11.69
N ASP A 63 -14.66 -1.98 -12.44
CA ASP A 63 -15.37 -1.96 -13.73
C ASP A 63 -16.85 -1.57 -13.56
N TYR A 64 -17.56 -2.24 -12.63
CA TYR A 64 -18.96 -1.99 -12.34
C TYR A 64 -19.23 -0.56 -11.86
N ILE A 65 -18.43 -0.03 -10.94
CA ILE A 65 -18.58 1.35 -10.45
C ILE A 65 -18.27 2.35 -11.57
N SER A 66 -17.27 2.07 -12.42
CA SER A 66 -16.95 2.93 -13.57
C SER A 66 -18.11 2.97 -14.58
N TYR A 67 -18.72 1.81 -14.87
CA TYR A 67 -19.90 1.71 -15.71
C TYR A 67 -21.08 2.48 -15.10
N LEU A 68 -21.35 2.30 -13.81
CA LEU A 68 -22.50 2.93 -13.13
C LEU A 68 -22.36 4.46 -13.07
N ILE A 69 -21.14 4.98 -12.87
CA ILE A 69 -20.88 6.43 -12.97
C ILE A 69 -21.17 6.93 -14.39
N HIS A 70 -20.70 6.21 -15.42
CA HIS A 70 -20.92 6.61 -16.80
C HIS A 70 -22.41 6.64 -17.15
N GLU A 71 -23.17 5.62 -16.74
CA GLU A 71 -24.61 5.54 -16.95
C GLU A 71 -25.32 6.74 -16.33
N LEU A 72 -25.08 7.00 -15.03
CA LEU A 72 -25.68 8.11 -14.28
C LEU A 72 -25.32 9.50 -14.84
N GLU A 73 -24.16 9.66 -15.46
CA GLU A 73 -23.74 10.90 -16.11
C GLU A 73 -24.34 11.08 -17.52
N SER A 74 -24.77 9.98 -18.15
CA SER A 74 -25.24 9.95 -19.55
C SER A 74 -26.75 10.06 -19.70
N GLU A 75 -27.53 9.60 -18.73
CA GLU A 75 -28.99 9.74 -18.75
C GLU A 75 -29.39 11.17 -18.37
N VAL A 76 -30.27 11.79 -19.16
CA VAL A 76 -30.96 13.02 -18.76
C VAL A 76 -31.95 12.64 -17.68
N LEU A 77 -31.47 12.58 -16.44
CA LEU A 77 -32.27 12.20 -15.29
C LEU A 77 -33.34 13.26 -15.00
N PRO A 78 -34.52 12.87 -14.46
CA PRO A 78 -35.54 13.82 -14.05
C PRO A 78 -34.98 14.83 -13.04
N ILE A 79 -35.38 16.10 -13.18
CA ILE A 79 -34.85 17.28 -12.45
C ILE A 79 -34.92 17.13 -10.91
N ASP A 80 -35.77 16.24 -10.38
CA ASP A 80 -35.96 15.99 -8.95
C ASP A 80 -35.09 14.85 -8.35
N THR A 81 -34.17 14.28 -9.13
CA THR A 81 -33.14 13.39 -8.56
C THR A 81 -31.98 14.23 -8.02
N GLU A 82 -31.24 13.73 -7.01
CA GLU A 82 -29.94 14.27 -6.58
C GLU A 82 -28.82 13.34 -7.09
N PRO A 83 -28.57 13.24 -8.42
CA PRO A 83 -27.58 12.29 -8.92
C PRO A 83 -26.16 12.77 -8.65
N GLU A 84 -25.93 14.08 -8.57
CA GLU A 84 -24.59 14.67 -8.39
C GLU A 84 -23.93 14.18 -7.10
N GLU A 85 -24.63 14.20 -5.97
CA GLU A 85 -24.08 13.69 -4.71
C GLU A 85 -23.76 12.19 -4.78
N THR A 86 -24.60 11.42 -5.45
CA THR A 86 -24.46 9.97 -5.59
C THR A 86 -23.26 9.66 -6.49
N VAL A 87 -23.13 10.36 -7.62
CA VAL A 87 -21.99 10.28 -8.54
C VAL A 87 -20.70 10.65 -7.82
N ASP A 88 -20.68 11.72 -7.02
CA ASP A 88 -19.50 12.12 -6.25
C ASP A 88 -19.13 11.12 -5.15
N LYS A 89 -20.12 10.49 -4.50
CA LYS A 89 -19.88 9.37 -3.56
C LYS A 89 -19.26 8.18 -4.32
N LEU A 90 -19.80 7.81 -5.47
CA LEU A 90 -19.30 6.70 -6.30
C LEU A 90 -17.89 6.97 -6.84
N LYS A 91 -17.59 8.20 -7.29
CA LYS A 91 -16.24 8.61 -7.72
C LYS A 91 -15.22 8.46 -6.59
N ARG A 92 -15.57 8.85 -5.37
CA ARG A 92 -14.71 8.65 -4.18
C ARG A 92 -14.48 7.17 -3.87
N ILE A 93 -15.53 6.35 -3.93
CA ILE A 93 -15.42 4.89 -3.73
C ILE A 93 -14.52 4.28 -4.82
N LEU A 94 -14.70 4.69 -6.09
CA LEU A 94 -13.90 4.22 -7.22
C LEU A 94 -12.41 4.49 -7.02
N ILE A 95 -12.04 5.68 -6.51
CA ILE A 95 -10.65 6.01 -6.19
C ILE A 95 -10.09 5.04 -5.14
N GLY A 96 -10.84 4.77 -4.06
CA GLY A 96 -10.44 3.80 -3.04
C GLY A 96 -10.24 2.39 -3.61
N GLN A 97 -11.15 1.94 -4.47
CA GLN A 97 -11.05 0.62 -5.12
C GLN A 97 -9.87 0.53 -6.09
N ARG A 98 -9.56 1.61 -6.83
CA ARG A 98 -8.37 1.68 -7.70
C ARG A 98 -7.08 1.62 -6.90
N ILE A 99 -6.99 2.33 -5.77
CA ILE A 99 -5.82 2.26 -4.88
C ILE A 99 -5.64 0.83 -4.36
N LEU A 100 -6.73 0.20 -3.87
CA LEU A 100 -6.68 -1.18 -3.41
C LEU A 100 -6.25 -2.14 -4.51
N PHE A 101 -6.77 -1.99 -5.73
CA PHE A 101 -6.37 -2.77 -6.90
C PHE A 101 -4.85 -2.70 -7.15
N PHE A 102 -4.29 -1.49 -7.20
CA PHE A 102 -2.86 -1.29 -7.41
C PHE A 102 -2.02 -1.84 -6.24
N LEU A 103 -2.51 -1.77 -5.00
CA LEU A 103 -1.84 -2.38 -3.85
C LEU A 103 -1.79 -3.90 -3.95
N ILE A 104 -2.86 -4.57 -4.40
CA ILE A 104 -2.85 -6.02 -4.61
C ILE A 104 -1.91 -6.39 -5.76
N LEU A 105 -1.95 -5.65 -6.87
CA LEU A 105 -1.03 -5.89 -7.99
C LEU A 105 0.43 -5.72 -7.56
N PHE A 106 0.73 -4.66 -6.79
CA PHE A 106 2.04 -4.44 -6.21
C PHE A 106 2.46 -5.59 -5.29
N TYR A 107 1.56 -6.07 -4.42
CA TYR A 107 1.82 -7.22 -3.55
C TYR A 107 2.08 -8.51 -4.33
N MET A 108 1.37 -8.75 -5.44
CA MET A 108 1.63 -9.91 -6.31
C MET A 108 3.02 -9.84 -6.96
N ILE A 109 3.42 -8.66 -7.45
CA ILE A 109 4.78 -8.43 -8.00
C ILE A 109 5.83 -8.60 -6.89
N LEU A 110 5.52 -8.19 -5.66
CA LEU A 110 6.37 -8.37 -4.49
C LEU A 110 6.56 -9.85 -4.14
N CYS A 111 5.50 -10.65 -4.18
CA CYS A 111 5.56 -12.10 -3.98
C CYS A 111 6.41 -12.79 -5.06
N PHE A 112 6.24 -12.39 -6.32
CA PHE A 112 7.10 -12.87 -7.41
C PHE A 112 8.57 -12.46 -7.21
N SER A 113 8.82 -11.23 -6.77
CA SER A 113 10.16 -10.73 -6.47
C SER A 113 10.82 -11.50 -5.31
N ALA A 114 10.04 -11.88 -4.30
CA ALA A 114 10.49 -12.69 -3.18
C ALA A 114 10.93 -14.09 -3.64
N PHE A 115 10.14 -14.73 -4.52
CA PHE A 115 10.53 -15.98 -5.18
C PHE A 115 11.83 -15.85 -5.97
N VAL A 116 11.91 -14.86 -6.87
CA VAL A 116 13.10 -14.63 -7.72
C VAL A 116 14.34 -14.38 -6.88
N SER A 117 14.26 -13.50 -5.89
CA SER A 117 15.40 -13.18 -5.02
C SER A 117 15.91 -14.40 -4.24
N HIS A 118 15.02 -15.28 -3.79
CA HIS A 118 15.42 -16.53 -3.13
C HIS A 118 16.01 -17.53 -4.12
N TYR A 119 15.37 -17.74 -5.28
CA TYR A 119 15.82 -18.69 -6.29
C TYR A 119 17.25 -18.41 -6.76
N PHE A 120 17.57 -17.14 -6.99
CA PHE A 120 18.92 -16.73 -7.40
C PHE A 120 19.88 -16.45 -6.22
N GLN A 121 19.47 -16.64 -4.96
CA GLN A 121 20.26 -16.35 -3.75
C GLN A 121 20.76 -14.90 -3.66
N ALA A 122 19.98 -13.94 -4.18
CA ALA A 122 20.36 -12.53 -4.19
C ALA A 122 20.43 -11.97 -2.77
N TRP A 123 21.46 -11.20 -2.42
CA TRP A 123 21.75 -10.82 -1.02
C TRP A 123 20.58 -10.26 -0.19
N PHE A 124 19.64 -9.56 -0.84
CA PHE A 124 18.48 -8.91 -0.23
C PHE A 124 17.28 -9.85 -0.02
N TYR A 125 17.37 -11.12 -0.45
CA TYR A 125 16.27 -12.09 -0.33
C TYR A 125 15.77 -12.21 1.10
N LEU A 126 16.67 -12.15 2.09
CA LEU A 126 16.30 -12.29 3.51
C LEU A 126 15.38 -11.16 3.98
N SER A 127 15.73 -9.91 3.67
CA SER A 127 14.93 -8.75 4.05
C SER A 127 13.59 -8.73 3.32
N LEU A 128 13.60 -8.99 2.00
CA LEU A 128 12.40 -8.99 1.17
C LEU A 128 11.43 -10.11 1.58
N ASN A 129 11.91 -11.35 1.69
CA ASN A 129 11.07 -12.49 2.06
C ASN A 129 10.52 -12.37 3.48
N ARG A 130 11.27 -11.79 4.43
CA ARG A 130 10.76 -11.55 5.79
C ARG A 130 9.53 -10.64 5.78
N ILE A 131 9.56 -9.55 5.02
CA ILE A 131 8.42 -8.63 4.90
C ILE A 131 7.25 -9.33 4.23
N VAL A 132 7.49 -10.00 3.10
CA VAL A 132 6.44 -10.68 2.33
C VAL A 132 5.78 -11.79 3.14
N PHE A 133 6.54 -12.62 3.85
CA PHE A 133 5.98 -13.70 4.65
C PHE A 133 5.23 -13.18 5.87
N ALA A 134 5.69 -12.10 6.51
CA ALA A 134 4.98 -11.49 7.64
C ALA A 134 3.63 -10.91 7.20
N LEU A 135 3.60 -10.16 6.09
CA LEU A 135 2.36 -9.63 5.53
C LEU A 135 1.42 -10.75 5.05
N GLY A 136 1.97 -11.73 4.34
CA GLY A 136 1.23 -12.88 3.84
C GLY A 136 0.64 -13.75 4.94
N MET A 137 1.34 -13.90 6.06
CA MET A 137 0.83 -14.58 7.25
C MET A 137 -0.40 -13.87 7.82
N LEU A 138 -0.35 -12.54 8.00
CA LEU A 138 -1.51 -11.78 8.51
C LEU A 138 -2.71 -11.87 7.55
N TRP A 139 -2.45 -11.71 6.26
CA TRP A 139 -3.51 -11.78 5.23
C TRP A 139 -4.14 -13.17 5.17
N SER A 140 -3.34 -14.23 5.08
CA SER A 140 -3.85 -15.61 5.03
C SER A 140 -4.63 -15.99 6.30
N LEU A 141 -4.22 -15.50 7.48
CA LEU A 141 -4.99 -15.68 8.71
C LEU A 141 -6.35 -15.00 8.65
N GLN A 142 -6.41 -13.73 8.23
CA GLN A 142 -7.68 -13.01 8.06
C GLN A 142 -8.61 -13.72 7.08
N GLN A 143 -8.09 -14.20 5.95
CA GLN A 143 -8.88 -14.93 4.95
C GLN A 143 -9.36 -16.27 5.50
N THR A 144 -8.55 -16.96 6.32
CA THR A 144 -8.99 -18.19 7.00
C THR A 144 -10.21 -17.93 7.87
N PHE A 145 -10.22 -16.85 8.66
CA PHE A 145 -11.38 -16.48 9.48
C PHE A 145 -12.62 -16.15 8.63
N LEU A 146 -12.45 -15.49 7.49
CA LEU A 146 -13.56 -15.24 6.56
C LEU A 146 -14.15 -16.54 6.01
N GLN A 147 -13.31 -17.51 5.62
CA GLN A 147 -13.79 -18.80 5.10
C GLN A 147 -14.45 -19.67 6.16
N ILE A 148 -14.00 -19.62 7.41
CA ILE A 148 -14.68 -20.29 8.54
C ILE A 148 -16.12 -19.78 8.65
N ARG A 149 -16.31 -18.47 8.46
CA ARG A 149 -17.63 -17.85 8.52
C ARG A 149 -18.50 -18.21 7.30
N VAL A 150 -17.93 -18.20 6.10
CA VAL A 150 -18.59 -18.68 4.88
C VAL A 150 -19.09 -20.13 5.04
N LEU A 151 -18.29 -20.99 5.70
CA LEU A 151 -18.69 -22.36 6.01
C LEU A 151 -19.83 -22.40 7.04
N ALA A 152 -19.78 -21.56 8.08
CA ALA A 152 -20.82 -21.46 9.09
C ALA A 152 -22.17 -20.99 8.49
N ASP A 153 -22.12 -20.16 7.44
CA ASP A 153 -23.29 -19.71 6.68
C ASP A 153 -23.83 -20.76 5.68
N GLY A 154 -23.29 -21.99 5.70
CA GLY A 154 -23.78 -23.13 4.93
C GLY A 154 -23.13 -23.34 3.56
N ASN A 155 -22.14 -22.52 3.17
CA ASN A 155 -21.46 -22.67 1.90
C ASN A 155 -20.25 -23.63 2.01
N SER A 156 -20.41 -24.84 1.44
CA SER A 156 -19.38 -25.89 1.48
C SER A 156 -18.06 -25.53 0.77
N TRP A 157 -18.06 -24.53 -0.13
CA TRP A 157 -16.83 -24.03 -0.75
C TRP A 157 -15.86 -23.42 0.27
N GLY A 158 -16.38 -22.99 1.43
CA GLY A 158 -15.56 -22.51 2.55
C GLY A 158 -14.52 -23.52 3.01
N ILE A 159 -14.76 -24.84 2.88
CA ILE A 159 -13.80 -25.90 3.26
C ILE A 159 -12.51 -25.80 2.43
N LEU A 160 -12.63 -25.65 1.11
CA LEU A 160 -11.47 -25.54 0.23
C LEU A 160 -10.70 -24.25 0.52
N GLY A 161 -11.41 -23.15 0.77
CA GLY A 161 -10.82 -21.88 1.19
C GLY A 161 -10.04 -22.02 2.50
N ILE A 162 -10.64 -22.62 3.54
CA ILE A 162 -9.98 -22.86 4.83
C ILE A 162 -8.70 -23.67 4.62
N ILE A 163 -8.75 -24.79 3.89
CA ILE A 163 -7.57 -25.64 3.65
C ILE A 163 -6.46 -24.83 2.96
N PHE A 164 -6.80 -24.07 1.91
CA PHE A 164 -5.83 -23.28 1.16
C PHE A 164 -5.18 -22.17 2.01
N PHE A 165 -5.99 -21.33 2.67
CA PHE A 165 -5.48 -20.19 3.45
C PHE A 165 -4.78 -20.64 4.72
N LEU A 166 -5.28 -21.67 5.42
CA LEU A 166 -4.64 -22.20 6.62
C LEU A 166 -3.31 -22.87 6.27
N THR A 167 -3.24 -23.62 5.17
CA THR A 167 -1.98 -24.21 4.71
C THR A 167 -0.97 -23.11 4.36
N THR A 168 -1.41 -22.06 3.67
CA THR A 168 -0.56 -20.92 3.32
C THR A 168 -0.06 -20.18 4.56
N PHE A 169 -0.92 -19.99 5.57
CA PHE A 169 -0.58 -19.40 6.86
C PHE A 169 0.50 -20.22 7.59
N VAL A 170 0.28 -21.52 7.75
CA VAL A 170 1.22 -22.44 8.44
C VAL A 170 2.55 -22.51 7.70
N LEU A 171 2.55 -22.62 6.37
CA LEU A 171 3.78 -22.63 5.59
C LEU A 171 4.53 -21.30 5.66
N SER A 172 3.83 -20.17 5.76
CA SER A 172 4.46 -18.84 5.95
C SER A 172 5.19 -18.74 7.29
N ILE A 173 4.63 -19.31 8.36
CA ILE A 173 5.30 -19.40 9.67
C ILE A 173 6.58 -20.24 9.54
N PHE A 174 6.47 -21.43 8.95
CA PHE A 174 7.65 -22.29 8.76
C PHE A 174 8.70 -21.62 7.87
N ALA A 175 8.30 -20.89 6.83
CA ALA A 175 9.21 -20.15 5.97
C ALA A 175 9.98 -19.07 6.75
N LEU A 176 9.31 -18.29 7.61
CA LEU A 176 9.98 -17.32 8.48
C LEU A 176 11.03 -17.98 9.39
N VAL A 177 10.68 -19.10 10.02
CA VAL A 177 11.61 -19.84 10.90
C VAL A 177 12.79 -20.41 10.12
N PHE A 178 12.58 -20.93 8.91
CA PHE A 178 13.66 -21.48 8.08
C PHE A 178 14.54 -20.40 7.45
N LEU A 179 13.99 -19.22 7.16
CA LEU A 179 14.73 -18.09 6.61
C LEU A 179 15.88 -17.68 7.55
N GLU A 180 15.65 -17.70 8.86
CA GLU A 180 16.67 -17.32 9.85
C GLU A 180 17.81 -18.34 9.97
N LYS A 181 17.53 -19.61 9.68
CA LYS A 181 18.52 -20.69 9.72
C LYS A 181 19.37 -20.76 8.45
N GLY A 182 18.95 -20.11 7.35
CA GLY A 182 19.64 -20.07 6.06
C GLY A 182 20.62 -18.90 5.87
N LYS A 183 20.90 -18.11 6.92
CA LYS A 183 21.71 -16.88 6.83
C LYS A 183 23.14 -17.07 6.29
N ASN A 184 23.67 -18.29 6.36
CA ASN A 184 25.07 -18.61 6.06
C ASN A 184 25.28 -19.15 4.63
N GLU A 185 24.24 -19.21 3.79
CA GLU A 185 24.40 -19.61 2.39
C GLU A 185 25.12 -18.50 1.59
N PRO A 186 25.97 -18.86 0.61
CA PRO A 186 26.68 -17.89 -0.22
C PRO A 186 25.66 -17.05 -1.02
N LYS A 187 25.85 -15.73 -0.99
CA LYS A 187 24.94 -14.77 -1.62
C LYS A 187 25.53 -14.27 -2.92
N THR A 188 24.67 -14.05 -3.89
CA THR A 188 24.99 -13.49 -5.21
C THR A 188 24.56 -12.02 -5.27
N PHE A 189 24.97 -11.31 -6.33
CA PHE A 189 24.66 -9.91 -6.57
C PHE A 189 25.24 -8.95 -5.51
N GLU A 190 26.43 -9.25 -4.98
CA GLU A 190 27.10 -8.39 -3.99
C GLU A 190 27.48 -7.02 -4.57
N THR A 191 27.68 -6.92 -5.88
CA THR A 191 27.87 -5.65 -6.61
C THR A 191 26.71 -4.67 -6.40
N LEU A 192 25.46 -5.16 -6.32
CA LEU A 192 24.28 -4.35 -5.99
C LEU A 192 24.26 -3.91 -4.52
N LYS A 193 24.90 -4.68 -3.63
CA LYS A 193 25.07 -4.30 -2.22
C LYS A 193 26.09 -3.17 -2.09
N HIS A 194 27.22 -3.26 -2.79
CA HIS A 194 28.22 -2.20 -2.83
C HIS A 194 27.71 -0.94 -3.52
N SER A 195 26.92 -1.08 -4.58
CA SER A 195 26.26 0.07 -5.23
C SER A 195 25.25 0.73 -4.30
N ALA A 196 24.50 -0.05 -3.52
CA ALA A 196 23.62 0.51 -2.48
C ALA A 196 24.39 1.25 -1.39
N SER A 197 25.52 0.70 -0.92
CA SER A 197 26.31 1.36 0.13
C SER A 197 26.99 2.63 -0.38
N LEU A 198 27.49 2.65 -1.62
CA LEU A 198 28.11 3.83 -2.22
C LEU A 198 27.11 4.95 -2.49
N GLU A 199 25.87 4.62 -2.90
CA GLU A 199 24.79 5.61 -2.98
C GLU A 199 24.40 6.15 -1.59
N GLU A 200 24.46 5.32 -0.54
CA GLU A 200 24.22 5.75 0.85
C GLU A 200 25.37 6.63 1.39
N GLU A 201 26.61 6.38 0.98
CA GLU A 201 27.79 7.22 1.26
C GLU A 201 27.78 8.54 0.48
N GLY A 202 26.91 8.68 -0.53
CA GLY A 202 26.56 9.96 -1.15
C GLY A 202 25.77 10.90 -0.23
N ARG A 203 25.40 10.46 0.98
CA ARG A 203 24.91 11.33 2.05
C ARG A 203 26.07 12.18 2.55
N ALA A 204 25.84 13.49 2.57
CA ALA A 204 26.82 14.53 2.85
C ALA A 204 27.84 14.14 3.95
N PRO A 205 29.12 14.50 3.79
CA PRO A 205 30.16 14.19 4.77
C PRO A 205 29.73 14.65 6.16
N GLU A 206 30.03 13.85 7.19
CA GLU A 206 29.84 14.24 8.58
C GLU A 206 30.52 15.60 8.81
N PRO A 207 29.79 16.63 9.26
CA PRO A 207 30.39 17.93 9.48
C PRO A 207 31.32 17.85 10.69
N THR A 208 32.58 17.54 10.44
CA THR A 208 33.69 17.72 11.37
C THR A 208 34.07 19.20 11.38
N SER A 209 33.28 20.03 12.07
CA SER A 209 33.76 21.28 12.68
C SER A 209 32.64 21.99 13.43
N GLY A 210 32.96 22.56 14.59
CA GLY A 210 32.05 23.33 15.44
C GLY A 210 31.22 24.33 14.62
N GLY A 211 29.90 24.20 14.70
CA GLY A 211 28.95 24.98 13.91
C GLY A 211 29.01 26.46 14.25
N SER A 212 29.39 27.29 13.28
CA SER A 212 29.19 28.74 13.35
C SER A 212 27.71 29.06 13.18
N TYR A 213 27.13 29.85 14.09
CA TYR A 213 25.73 30.32 14.02
C TYR A 213 25.38 30.97 12.65
N LEU A 214 26.37 31.59 11.98
CA LEU A 214 26.21 32.15 10.64
C LEU A 214 25.92 31.08 9.57
N LYS A 215 26.61 29.93 9.65
CA LYS A 215 26.37 28.81 8.73
C LYS A 215 24.96 28.23 8.93
N LEU A 216 24.50 28.14 10.18
CA LEU A 216 23.16 27.65 10.50
C LEU A 216 22.07 28.60 9.98
N PHE A 217 22.25 29.92 10.16
CA PHE A 217 21.34 30.93 9.61
C PHE A 217 21.31 30.91 8.06
N LEU A 218 22.47 30.80 7.41
CA LEU A 218 22.55 30.73 5.95
C LEU A 218 21.92 29.45 5.41
N HIS A 219 22.08 28.32 6.11
CA HIS A 219 21.41 27.07 5.76
C HIS A 219 19.89 27.18 5.86
N PHE A 220 19.39 27.82 6.92
CA PHE A 220 17.97 28.09 7.10
C PHE A 220 17.41 28.97 5.98
N LEU A 221 18.13 30.02 5.59
CA LEU A 221 17.72 30.93 4.52
C LEU A 221 17.70 30.23 3.14
N ILE A 222 18.68 29.34 2.89
CA ILE A 222 18.70 28.50 1.69
C ILE A 222 17.51 27.54 1.66
N ILE A 223 17.18 26.89 2.79
CA ILE A 223 16.02 25.99 2.88
C ILE A 223 14.73 26.75 2.56
N ILE A 224 14.55 27.95 3.09
CA ILE A 224 13.39 28.80 2.78
C ILE A 224 13.37 29.18 1.29
N ALA A 225 14.50 29.65 0.74
CA ALA A 225 14.58 30.05 -0.65
C ALA A 225 14.30 28.88 -1.61
N VAL A 226 14.89 27.72 -1.35
CA VAL A 226 14.63 26.48 -2.11
C VAL A 226 13.17 26.06 -1.96
N GLY A 227 12.61 26.14 -0.76
CA GLY A 227 11.19 25.86 -0.51
C GLY A 227 10.25 26.78 -1.31
N ILE A 228 10.55 28.08 -1.38
CA ILE A 228 9.79 29.06 -2.18
C ILE A 228 9.92 28.75 -3.67
N LEU A 229 11.12 28.43 -4.15
CA LEU A 229 11.36 28.12 -5.57
C LEU A 229 10.64 26.83 -5.97
N ILE A 230 10.80 25.74 -5.20
CA ILE A 230 10.11 24.47 -5.46
C ILE A 230 8.60 24.68 -5.36
N GLY A 231 8.13 25.41 -4.34
CA GLY A 231 6.71 25.75 -4.16
C GLY A 231 6.12 26.43 -5.40
N ASN A 232 6.76 27.49 -5.88
CA ASN A 232 6.20 28.31 -6.96
C ASN A 232 6.41 27.73 -8.36
N PHE A 233 7.57 27.13 -8.63
CA PHE A 233 7.91 26.67 -9.99
C PHE A 233 7.58 25.20 -10.25
N VAL A 234 7.46 24.39 -9.19
CA VAL A 234 7.21 22.95 -9.33
C VAL A 234 5.85 22.61 -8.74
N TYR A 235 5.63 22.90 -7.46
CA TYR A 235 4.42 22.47 -6.77
C TYR A 235 3.14 23.15 -7.29
N ILE A 236 3.10 24.48 -7.40
CA ILE A 236 1.91 25.20 -7.88
C ILE A 236 1.51 24.79 -9.31
N PRO A 237 2.44 24.75 -10.30
CA PRO A 237 2.10 24.27 -11.65
C PRO A 237 1.64 22.82 -11.68
N LEU A 238 2.29 21.93 -10.91
CA LEU A 238 1.86 20.53 -10.78
C LEU A 238 0.47 20.44 -10.15
N PHE A 239 0.17 21.26 -9.14
CA PHE A 239 -1.14 21.30 -8.50
C PHE A 239 -2.22 21.83 -9.46
N LEU A 240 -1.92 22.85 -10.25
CA LEU A 240 -2.86 23.36 -11.27
C LEU A 240 -3.11 22.32 -12.37
N LEU A 241 -2.07 21.62 -12.84
CA LEU A 241 -2.20 20.50 -13.77
C LEU A 241 -3.02 19.37 -13.15
N GLN A 242 -2.75 18.99 -11.90
CA GLN A 242 -3.53 17.99 -11.19
C GLN A 242 -4.99 18.41 -11.05
N LYS A 243 -5.27 19.69 -10.80
CA LYS A 243 -6.64 20.19 -10.60
C LYS A 243 -7.45 20.23 -11.90
N HIS A 244 -6.86 20.70 -13.00
CA HIS A 244 -7.57 20.95 -14.25
C HIS A 244 -7.44 19.84 -15.30
N TYR A 245 -6.40 19.01 -15.21
CA TYR A 245 -6.06 17.96 -16.16
C TYR A 245 -5.72 16.66 -15.40
N VAL A 246 -6.62 16.25 -14.49
CA VAL A 246 -6.40 15.10 -13.59
C VAL A 246 -5.99 13.85 -14.38
N THR A 247 -6.68 13.56 -15.48
CA THR A 247 -6.49 12.35 -16.28
C THR A 247 -5.14 12.38 -17.01
N GLU A 248 -4.83 13.47 -17.71
CA GLU A 248 -3.57 13.67 -18.45
C GLU A 248 -2.39 13.71 -17.49
N PHE A 249 -2.54 14.40 -16.36
CA PHE A 249 -1.55 14.45 -15.30
C PHE A 249 -1.27 13.05 -14.73
N THR A 250 -2.32 12.26 -14.49
CA THR A 250 -2.21 10.87 -14.03
C THR A 250 -1.45 10.01 -15.04
N ILE A 251 -1.82 10.09 -16.33
CA ILE A 251 -1.13 9.36 -17.42
C ILE A 251 0.34 9.77 -17.50
N PHE A 252 0.62 11.07 -17.42
CA PHE A 252 1.98 11.62 -17.46
C PHE A 252 2.84 11.10 -16.29
N ILE A 253 2.34 11.19 -15.06
CA ILE A 253 3.06 10.71 -13.86
C ILE A 253 3.31 9.20 -13.93
N PHE A 254 2.31 8.39 -14.30
CA PHE A 254 2.51 6.95 -14.45
C PHE A 254 3.49 6.61 -15.58
N SER A 255 3.49 7.36 -16.68
CA SER A 255 4.44 7.18 -17.79
C SER A 255 5.87 7.50 -17.36
N LEU A 256 6.07 8.61 -16.64
CA LEU A 256 7.37 8.96 -16.06
C LEU A 256 7.86 7.90 -15.07
N LEU A 257 6.96 7.40 -14.23
CA LEU A 257 7.29 6.37 -13.24
C LEU A 257 7.64 5.04 -13.92
N ALA A 258 6.96 4.68 -15.01
CA ALA A 258 7.28 3.50 -15.81
C ALA A 258 8.64 3.64 -16.52
N LEU A 259 8.93 4.80 -17.12
CA LEU A 259 10.23 5.10 -17.74
C LEU A 259 11.36 5.06 -16.70
N LEU A 260 11.16 5.70 -15.55
CA LEU A 260 12.14 5.70 -14.46
C LEU A 260 12.39 4.28 -13.92
N SER A 261 11.32 3.49 -13.76
CA SER A 261 11.42 2.08 -13.36
C SER A 261 12.20 1.26 -14.38
N GLY A 262 11.92 1.43 -15.68
CA GLY A 262 12.65 0.76 -16.76
C GLY A 262 14.13 1.16 -16.80
N PHE A 263 14.42 2.44 -16.63
CA PHE A 263 15.79 2.96 -16.52
C PHE A 263 16.54 2.33 -15.35
N TYR A 264 15.92 2.27 -14.16
CA TYR A 264 16.55 1.62 -12.99
C TYR A 264 16.75 0.13 -13.19
N ILE A 265 15.76 -0.60 -13.71
CA ILE A 265 15.87 -2.03 -14.00
C ILE A 265 17.05 -2.30 -14.95
N TYR A 266 17.16 -1.52 -16.02
CA TYR A 266 18.26 -1.64 -16.97
C TYR A 266 19.62 -1.39 -16.31
N ASN A 267 19.74 -0.31 -15.52
CA ASN A 267 21.00 0.02 -14.85
C ASN A 267 21.39 -1.02 -13.79
N TYR A 268 20.44 -1.51 -12.99
CA TYR A 268 20.70 -2.57 -12.03
C TYR A 268 21.15 -3.87 -12.73
N GLY A 269 20.55 -4.21 -13.86
CA GLY A 269 20.95 -5.38 -14.64
C GLY A 269 22.35 -5.23 -15.24
N LYS A 270 22.69 -4.02 -15.70
CA LYS A 270 23.98 -3.72 -16.32
C LYS A 270 25.13 -3.65 -15.30
N VAL A 271 24.90 -3.01 -14.15
CA VAL A 271 25.93 -2.77 -13.12
C VAL A 271 26.02 -3.95 -12.13
N GLY A 272 24.87 -4.53 -11.80
CA GLY A 272 24.73 -5.57 -10.79
C GLY A 272 24.64 -6.99 -11.31
N GLY A 273 24.47 -7.18 -12.63
CA GLY A 273 24.25 -8.48 -13.23
C GLY A 273 25.41 -9.45 -13.01
N GLU A 274 25.09 -10.71 -12.71
CA GLU A 274 26.06 -11.78 -12.59
C GLU A 274 26.41 -12.34 -13.97
N LYS A 275 27.70 -12.54 -14.24
CA LYS A 275 28.18 -13.07 -15.53
C LYS A 275 27.78 -14.52 -15.79
N SER A 276 27.45 -15.27 -14.73
CA SER A 276 27.00 -16.66 -14.80
C SER A 276 25.53 -16.80 -15.19
N LEU A 277 24.75 -15.72 -15.16
CA LEU A 277 23.31 -15.71 -15.43
C LEU A 277 23.02 -15.06 -16.79
N SER A 278 21.90 -15.46 -17.39
CA SER A 278 21.44 -14.86 -18.64
C SER A 278 20.93 -13.42 -18.42
N ASN A 279 20.91 -12.61 -19.48
CA ASN A 279 20.40 -11.24 -19.42
C ASN A 279 18.96 -11.17 -18.88
N TRP A 280 18.13 -12.17 -19.20
CA TRP A 280 16.76 -12.26 -18.70
C TRP A 280 16.72 -12.52 -17.19
N GLN A 281 17.55 -13.44 -16.70
CA GLN A 281 17.65 -13.75 -15.26
C GLN A 281 18.16 -12.53 -14.47
N ASN A 282 19.17 -11.83 -14.99
CA ASN A 282 19.67 -10.58 -14.41
C ASN A 282 18.58 -9.49 -14.39
N THR A 283 17.73 -9.42 -15.41
CA THR A 283 16.59 -8.49 -15.46
C THR A 283 15.55 -8.82 -14.38
N LEU A 284 15.21 -10.11 -14.20
CA LEU A 284 14.27 -10.54 -13.16
C LEU A 284 14.78 -10.18 -11.75
N VAL A 285 16.06 -10.42 -11.47
CA VAL A 285 16.67 -10.03 -10.18
C VAL A 285 16.69 -8.50 -10.02
N SER A 286 16.90 -7.76 -11.11
CA SER A 286 16.87 -6.29 -11.10
C SER A 286 15.48 -5.72 -10.82
N ILE A 287 14.43 -6.36 -11.34
CA ILE A 287 13.03 -6.04 -10.99
C ILE A 287 12.82 -6.29 -9.49
N ALA A 288 13.24 -7.45 -8.99
CA ALA A 288 13.12 -7.79 -7.57
C ALA A 288 13.90 -6.81 -6.67
N TYR A 289 15.06 -6.35 -7.13
CA TYR A 289 15.88 -5.37 -6.43
C TYR A 289 15.22 -3.97 -6.39
N LEU A 290 14.59 -3.54 -7.50
CA LEU A 290 13.82 -2.30 -7.52
C LEU A 290 12.67 -2.34 -6.51
N GLN A 291 11.96 -3.47 -6.43
CA GLN A 291 10.88 -3.67 -5.45
C GLN A 291 11.39 -3.61 -4.00
N PHE A 292 12.53 -4.25 -3.72
CA PHE A 292 13.19 -4.15 -2.42
C PHE A 292 13.57 -2.70 -2.08
N ARG A 293 14.14 -1.95 -3.02
CA ARG A 293 14.47 -0.53 -2.84
C ARG A 293 13.22 0.32 -2.62
N PHE A 294 12.15 0.07 -3.37
CA PHE A 294 10.88 0.76 -3.21
C PHE A 294 10.28 0.53 -1.83
N LEU A 295 10.30 -0.72 -1.31
CA LEU A 295 9.88 -0.99 0.06
C LEU A 295 10.76 -0.24 1.06
N ARG A 296 12.09 -0.38 0.97
CA ARG A 296 13.01 0.23 1.92
C ARG A 296 12.83 1.75 1.98
N ASN A 297 12.82 2.43 0.82
CA ASN A 297 12.70 3.88 0.75
C ASN A 297 11.26 4.35 0.99
N GLY A 298 10.27 3.62 0.48
CA GLY A 298 8.85 3.91 0.64
C GLY A 298 8.41 3.83 2.10
N PHE A 299 8.88 2.84 2.87
CA PHE A 299 8.63 2.78 4.31
C PHE A 299 9.18 4.00 5.04
N PHE A 300 10.41 4.43 4.75
CA PHE A 300 10.97 5.64 5.37
C PHE A 300 10.21 6.91 4.96
N GLY A 301 9.83 7.03 3.68
CA GLY A 301 9.06 8.18 3.18
C GLY A 301 7.67 8.26 3.81
N LEU A 302 6.96 7.13 3.87
CA LEU A 302 5.64 7.04 4.48
C LEU A 302 5.70 7.28 5.99
N PHE A 303 6.68 6.68 6.68
CA PHE A 303 6.90 6.91 8.10
C PHE A 303 7.23 8.38 8.40
N ALA A 304 8.11 9.00 7.62
CA ALA A 304 8.43 10.42 7.74
C ALA A 304 7.21 11.31 7.47
N THR A 305 6.38 10.96 6.49
CA THR A 305 5.14 11.69 6.19
C THR A 305 4.14 11.59 7.35
N ILE A 306 3.92 10.39 7.90
CA ILE A 306 3.07 10.19 9.09
C ILE A 306 3.62 11.00 10.26
N LEU A 307 4.94 10.99 10.50
CA LEU A 307 5.58 11.74 11.57
C LEU A 307 5.36 13.25 11.39
N VAL A 308 5.50 13.77 10.17
CA VAL A 308 5.27 15.19 9.85
C VAL A 308 3.81 15.55 10.07
N VAL A 309 2.86 14.75 9.57
CA VAL A 309 1.42 14.99 9.79
C VAL A 309 1.09 14.98 11.28
N PHE A 310 1.59 13.98 12.01
CA PHE A 310 1.42 13.88 13.46
C PHE A 310 2.00 15.11 14.18
N PHE A 311 3.22 15.52 13.80
CA PHE A 311 3.88 16.70 14.38
C PHE A 311 3.10 17.99 14.12
N VAL A 312 2.63 18.21 12.89
CA VAL A 312 1.81 19.38 12.52
C VAL A 312 0.50 19.39 13.32
N THR A 313 -0.21 18.27 13.36
CA THR A 313 -1.45 18.14 14.15
C THR A 313 -1.19 18.39 15.63
N PHE A 314 -0.11 17.85 16.19
CA PHE A 314 0.29 18.06 17.58
C PHE A 314 0.58 19.54 17.89
N LEU A 315 1.30 20.23 17.00
CA LEU A 315 1.58 21.67 17.14
C LEU A 315 0.28 22.48 17.12
N PHE A 316 -0.63 22.19 16.18
CA PHE A 316 -1.95 22.82 16.16
C PHE A 316 -2.75 22.55 17.44
N SER A 317 -2.73 21.32 17.97
CA SER A 317 -3.39 21.00 19.24
C SER A 317 -2.80 21.78 20.43
N ILE A 318 -1.47 21.96 20.49
CA ILE A 318 -0.83 22.81 21.51
C ILE A 318 -1.23 24.27 21.33
N LEU A 319 -1.28 24.77 20.09
CA LEU A 319 -1.68 26.14 19.81
C LEU A 319 -3.12 26.38 20.27
N LEU A 320 -4.04 25.46 19.95
CA LEU A 320 -5.43 25.51 20.42
C LEU A 320 -5.50 25.48 21.95
N LEU A 321 -4.78 24.56 22.60
CA LEU A 321 -4.72 24.49 24.06
C LEU A 321 -4.19 25.79 24.69
N ASN A 322 -3.18 26.42 24.08
CA ASN A 322 -2.67 27.71 24.54
C ASN A 322 -3.69 28.83 24.36
N ILE A 323 -4.41 28.85 23.22
CA ILE A 323 -5.49 29.81 22.99
C ILE A 323 -6.59 29.60 24.03
N ASP A 324 -7.03 28.37 24.26
CA ASP A 324 -8.08 28.04 25.23
C ASP A 324 -7.67 28.42 26.66
N LEU A 325 -6.41 28.16 27.04
CA LEU A 325 -5.88 28.53 28.36
C LEU A 325 -5.78 30.06 28.52
N ILE A 326 -5.37 30.78 27.48
CA ILE A 326 -5.37 32.24 27.46
C ILE A 326 -6.81 32.76 27.56
N GLN A 327 -7.75 32.20 26.80
CA GLN A 327 -9.16 32.58 26.85
C GLN A 327 -9.78 32.36 28.23
N ALA A 328 -9.53 31.19 28.83
CA ALA A 328 -10.02 30.82 30.16
C ALA A 328 -9.46 31.74 31.27
N ASN A 329 -8.21 32.19 31.15
CA ASN A 329 -7.54 32.98 32.18
C ASN A 329 -7.62 34.50 31.98
N THR A 330 -7.91 34.97 30.76
CA THR A 330 -7.88 36.42 30.46
C THR A 330 -9.25 37.00 30.08
N GLY A 331 -10.26 36.17 29.85
CA GLY A 331 -11.62 36.63 29.51
C GLY A 331 -11.72 37.47 28.23
N LEU A 332 -10.66 37.52 27.41
CA LEU A 332 -10.48 38.51 26.35
C LEU A 332 -11.19 38.17 25.03
N PHE A 333 -11.77 36.97 24.88
CA PHE A 333 -12.35 36.52 23.61
C PHE A 333 -13.70 35.79 23.71
N THR A 334 -14.55 36.11 24.69
CA THR A 334 -15.91 35.55 24.83
C THR A 334 -16.89 35.92 23.69
N LYS A 335 -16.44 36.53 22.59
CA LYS A 335 -17.27 36.96 21.45
C LYS A 335 -16.91 36.32 20.10
N GLY A 336 -16.06 35.28 20.08
CA GLY A 336 -15.53 34.71 18.82
C GLY A 336 -16.05 33.33 18.41
N THR A 337 -16.93 32.68 19.19
CA THR A 337 -17.32 31.26 18.97
C THR A 337 -18.75 31.08 18.47
N GLU A 338 -19.22 31.96 17.59
CA GLU A 338 -20.34 31.67 16.69
C GLU A 338 -19.80 31.54 15.27
N PHE A 339 -19.20 30.40 14.92
CA PHE A 339 -19.17 29.83 13.57
C PHE A 339 -18.86 28.33 13.64
#